data_AF-A0A520BTM3-F1
#
_entry.id   AF-A0A520BTM3-F1
#
_cell.length_a   1.000
_cell.length_b   1.000
_cell.length_c   1.000
_cell.angle_alpha   90.00
_cell.angle_beta   90.00
_cell.angle_gamma   90.00
#
_symmetry.space_group_name_H-M   'P 1'
#
loop_
_entity.id
_entity.type
_entity.pdbx_description
1 polymer ?
#
loop_
_entity_poly.entity_id
_entity_poly.type
_entity_poly.pdbx_seq_one_letter_code
_entity_poly.pdbx_strand_id
1 'polypeptide(L)'
;MTPSFTPSPQQKIWIERWQRFSAIVLRYFHAYAGWLAGITWKRFALLGLALMIGVNVLKGLPPFTWRVSEVVEEHDHSGAVRRQAKLEAEAKKAADKARRMAEKDDASKGDKAGDKGIHYEIKVDERGVRIQPVRPAASAASDADGEPVAESAASAPVIALDFPKSARPEDIRAALEQATEQLGQLKQEAEEVKEAREAAAEAQAALQQATEDVKEAQSRRRVTVVSMGDSMVDLAILWIIASAVIKAMYKGRIQAEVKAAQATENAEAEALKRQVIEARMAAMQAQVEPHFLFNTLASIDHLIEVDPPTASKMQKNLIALLRASMPTMREANANGGVRDLGRELAVIRPYLEILKMRMEERLQTEIDVPEGLLSAEFPPMMIQGLVENAIKHGLEPKAEGGSLKVKAEILHGKLAVTVADTGLG
;
A
#
# COMPACT_ATOMS: atom_id res chain seq x y z
N MET A 1 -23.16 -34.43 7.44
CA MET A 1 -24.10 -34.07 6.37
C MET A 1 -23.81 -32.65 5.93
N THR A 2 -23.14 -32.47 4.79
CA THR A 2 -22.94 -31.15 4.17
C THR A 2 -24.09 -30.91 3.18
N PRO A 3 -24.82 -29.78 3.26
CA PRO A 3 -25.93 -29.52 2.35
C PRO A 3 -25.41 -29.24 0.94
N SER A 4 -25.77 -30.11 -0.02
CA SER A 4 -25.48 -29.93 -1.44
C SER A 4 -26.37 -28.84 -2.02
N PHE A 5 -25.87 -27.60 -2.01
CA PHE A 5 -26.57 -26.45 -2.59
C PHE A 5 -26.68 -26.60 -4.11
N THR A 6 -27.83 -27.07 -4.60
CA THR A 6 -28.11 -27.21 -6.03
C THR A 6 -28.66 -25.88 -6.57
N PRO A 7 -27.90 -25.11 -7.39
CA PRO A 7 -28.35 -23.80 -7.84
C PRO A 7 -29.56 -23.92 -8.76
N SER A 8 -30.50 -22.98 -8.58
CA SER A 8 -31.75 -22.94 -9.35
C SER A 8 -31.49 -22.71 -10.85
N PRO A 9 -32.44 -23.06 -11.75
CA PRO A 9 -32.24 -22.88 -13.19
C PRO A 9 -31.88 -21.44 -13.60
N GLN A 10 -32.47 -20.43 -12.95
CA GLN A 10 -32.11 -19.02 -13.20
C GLN A 10 -30.72 -18.66 -12.69
N GLN A 11 -30.29 -19.19 -11.54
CA GLN A 11 -28.93 -18.99 -11.03
C GLN A 11 -27.88 -19.60 -11.97
N LYS A 12 -28.13 -20.78 -12.53
CA LYS A 12 -27.24 -21.41 -13.53
C LYS A 12 -27.05 -20.52 -14.77
N ILE A 13 -28.14 -19.97 -15.32
CA ILE A 13 -28.08 -19.04 -16.47
C ILE A 13 -27.30 -17.78 -16.11
N TRP A 14 -27.48 -17.24 -14.90
CA TRP A 14 -26.74 -16.05 -14.45
C TRP A 14 -25.24 -16.34 -14.27
N ILE A 15 -24.88 -17.49 -13.69
CA ILE A 15 -23.49 -17.94 -13.55
C ILE A 15 -22.83 -18.16 -14.91
N GLU A 16 -23.50 -18.81 -15.87
CA GLU A 16 -22.96 -18.97 -17.22
C GLU A 16 -22.74 -17.63 -17.94
N ARG A 17 -23.70 -16.69 -17.84
CA ARG A 17 -23.54 -15.35 -18.42
C ARG A 17 -22.39 -14.60 -17.76
N TRP A 18 -22.23 -14.72 -16.44
CA TRP A 18 -21.13 -14.13 -15.70
C TRP A 18 -19.77 -14.74 -16.06
N GLN A 19 -19.69 -16.07 -16.23
CA GLN A 19 -18.48 -16.77 -16.68
C GLN A 19 -18.08 -16.41 -18.12
N ARG A 20 -19.04 -16.33 -19.05
CA ARG A 20 -18.76 -15.88 -20.42
C ARG A 20 -18.29 -14.42 -20.44
N PHE A 21 -18.94 -13.55 -19.67
CA PHE A 21 -18.53 -12.15 -19.52
C PHE A 21 -17.13 -12.02 -18.91
N SER A 22 -16.84 -12.72 -17.80
CA SER A 22 -15.54 -12.64 -17.12
C SER A 22 -14.40 -13.21 -17.96
N ALA A 23 -14.63 -14.30 -18.70
CA ALA A 23 -13.65 -14.86 -19.64
C ALA A 23 -13.33 -13.88 -20.79
N ILE A 24 -14.35 -13.18 -21.32
CA ILE A 24 -14.16 -12.13 -22.33
C ILE A 24 -13.37 -10.95 -21.75
N VAL A 25 -13.73 -10.46 -20.56
CA VAL A 25 -13.01 -9.38 -19.87
C VAL A 25 -11.57 -9.77 -19.57
N LEU A 26 -11.31 -10.99 -19.08
CA LEU A 26 -9.97 -11.52 -18.85
C LEU A 26 -9.14 -11.57 -20.14
N ARG A 27 -9.72 -11.99 -21.27
CA ARG A 27 -9.04 -12.01 -22.57
C ARG A 27 -8.67 -10.60 -23.04
N TYR A 28 -9.58 -9.64 -22.91
CA TYR A 28 -9.27 -8.23 -23.23
C TYR A 28 -8.24 -7.63 -22.27
N PHE A 29 -8.29 -7.98 -20.99
CA PHE A 29 -7.29 -7.56 -20.00
C PHE A 29 -5.89 -8.07 -20.35
N HIS A 30 -5.74 -9.34 -20.72
CA HIS A 30 -4.44 -9.89 -21.15
C HIS A 30 -3.94 -9.23 -22.45
N ALA A 31 -4.83 -8.99 -23.42
CA ALA A 31 -4.47 -8.27 -24.65
C ALA A 31 -4.02 -6.82 -24.36
N TYR A 32 -4.73 -6.10 -23.49
CA TYR A 32 -4.37 -4.75 -23.06
C TYR A 32 -3.05 -4.74 -22.28
N ALA A 33 -2.87 -5.63 -21.30
CA ALA A 33 -1.65 -5.73 -20.50
C ALA A 33 -0.42 -6.08 -21.36
N GLY A 34 -0.56 -7.01 -22.32
CA GLY A 34 0.49 -7.34 -23.29
C GLY A 34 0.87 -6.16 -24.19
N TRP A 35 -0.12 -5.46 -24.75
CA TRP A 35 0.09 -4.23 -25.52
C TRP A 35 0.79 -3.13 -24.69
N LEU A 36 0.31 -2.91 -23.46
CA LEU A 36 0.84 -1.93 -22.52
C LEU A 36 2.30 -2.22 -22.12
N ALA A 37 2.65 -3.50 -21.96
CA ALA A 37 4.00 -3.97 -21.68
C ALA A 37 4.96 -3.77 -22.88
N GLY A 38 4.47 -3.93 -24.12
CA GLY A 38 5.25 -3.67 -25.35
C GLY A 38 5.55 -2.19 -25.62
N ILE A 39 4.83 -1.27 -24.97
CA ILE A 39 4.99 0.18 -25.17
C ILE A 39 6.14 0.75 -24.31
N THR A 40 6.96 1.64 -24.85
CA THR A 40 8.02 2.34 -24.08
C THR A 40 7.44 3.33 -23.06
N TRP A 41 8.15 3.62 -21.96
CA TRP A 41 7.70 4.60 -20.95
C TRP A 41 7.41 5.99 -21.54
N LYS A 42 8.20 6.45 -22.53
CA LYS A 42 7.95 7.72 -23.25
C LYS A 42 6.58 7.73 -23.95
N ARG A 43 6.23 6.65 -24.64
CA ARG A 43 4.93 6.51 -25.33
C ARG A 43 3.77 6.35 -24.35
N PHE A 44 3.97 5.67 -23.22
CA PHE A 44 2.98 5.58 -22.15
C PHE A 44 2.66 6.95 -21.53
N ALA A 45 3.69 7.75 -21.23
CA ALA A 45 3.53 9.12 -20.72
C ALA A 45 2.78 10.03 -21.72
N LEU A 46 3.11 9.94 -23.02
CA LEU A 46 2.40 10.66 -24.07
C LEU A 46 0.92 10.25 -24.18
N LEU A 47 0.60 8.95 -24.07
CA LEU A 47 -0.79 8.47 -24.08
C LEU A 47 -1.57 8.90 -22.83
N GLY A 48 -0.93 8.89 -21.65
CA GLY A 48 -1.53 9.41 -20.42
C GLY A 48 -1.80 10.92 -20.48
N LEU A 49 -0.88 11.69 -21.06
CA LEU A 49 -1.06 13.13 -21.31
C LEU A 49 -2.18 13.39 -22.33
N ALA A 50 -2.23 12.63 -23.43
CA ALA A 50 -3.29 12.74 -24.42
C ALA A 50 -4.68 12.38 -23.82
N LEU A 51 -4.75 11.37 -22.95
CA LEU A 51 -5.95 11.02 -22.19
C LEU A 51 -6.37 12.18 -21.27
N MET A 52 -5.43 12.75 -20.51
CA MET A 52 -5.69 13.94 -19.66
C MET A 52 -6.23 15.12 -20.46
N ILE A 53 -5.63 15.44 -21.60
CA ILE A 53 -6.09 16.52 -22.49
C ILE A 53 -7.50 16.20 -23.02
N GLY A 54 -7.72 14.98 -23.51
CA GLY A 54 -9.03 14.54 -24.02
C GLY A 54 -10.14 14.61 -22.98
N VAL A 55 -9.89 14.13 -21.77
CA VAL A 55 -10.83 14.20 -20.63
C VAL A 55 -11.07 15.66 -20.21
N ASN A 56 -10.03 16.49 -20.17
CA ASN A 56 -10.13 17.90 -19.80
C ASN A 56 -10.89 18.75 -20.85
N VAL A 57 -10.95 18.31 -22.11
CA VAL A 57 -11.84 18.88 -23.13
C VAL A 57 -13.25 18.31 -22.99
N LEU A 58 -13.39 16.98 -22.81
CA LEU A 58 -14.68 16.30 -22.77
C LEU A 58 -15.55 16.72 -21.58
N LYS A 59 -14.95 17.03 -20.41
CA LYS A 59 -15.69 17.54 -19.24
C LYS A 59 -16.41 18.87 -19.50
N GLY A 60 -15.98 19.63 -20.51
CA GLY A 60 -16.59 20.89 -20.92
C GLY A 60 -17.76 20.75 -21.90
N LEU A 61 -18.02 19.54 -22.41
CA LEU A 61 -19.05 19.30 -23.43
C LEU A 61 -20.34 18.71 -22.81
N PRO A 62 -21.55 19.17 -23.22
CA PRO A 62 -22.78 18.47 -22.88
C PRO A 62 -22.75 17.07 -23.52
N PRO A 63 -23.08 15.99 -22.80
CA PRO A 63 -23.95 15.93 -21.61
C PRO A 63 -23.26 15.99 -20.23
N PHE A 64 -21.93 16.08 -20.16
CA PHE A 64 -21.18 15.91 -18.89
C PHE A 64 -21.15 17.15 -17.99
N THR A 65 -21.69 18.27 -18.47
CA THR A 65 -21.79 19.55 -17.76
C THR A 65 -23.05 19.68 -16.89
N TRP A 66 -23.78 18.59 -16.63
CA TRP A 66 -24.90 18.58 -15.68
C TRP A 66 -24.43 19.04 -14.30
N ARG A 67 -24.97 20.18 -13.87
CA ARG A 67 -24.74 20.79 -12.56
C ARG A 67 -25.88 20.38 -11.65
N VAL A 68 -25.63 19.44 -10.74
CA VAL A 68 -26.58 19.14 -9.67
C VAL A 68 -26.33 20.15 -8.56
N SER A 69 -27.25 21.12 -8.43
CA SER A 69 -27.25 22.07 -7.33
C SER A 69 -28.11 21.53 -6.20
N GLU A 70 -27.49 20.83 -5.26
CA GLU A 70 -28.16 20.45 -4.02
C GLU A 70 -28.21 21.67 -3.10
N VAL A 71 -29.42 22.11 -2.74
CA VAL A 71 -29.63 23.21 -1.79
C VAL A 71 -29.70 22.60 -0.40
N VAL A 72 -28.58 22.63 0.31
CA VAL A 72 -28.52 22.17 1.70
C VAL A 72 -28.97 23.31 2.61
N GLU A 73 -30.21 23.23 3.10
CA GLU A 73 -30.68 24.05 4.23
C GLU A 73 -30.11 23.48 5.53
N GLU A 74 -29.02 24.07 6.00
CA GLU A 74 -28.34 23.68 7.23
C GLU A 74 -29.09 24.25 8.45
N HIS A 75 -30.12 23.55 8.90
CA HIS A 75 -30.96 23.94 10.04
C HIS A 75 -30.23 23.81 11.40
N ASP A 76 -29.26 24.68 11.71
CA ASP A 76 -28.77 24.86 13.09
C ASP A 76 -29.76 25.69 13.93
N HIS A 77 -31.00 25.19 14.05
CA HIS A 77 -32.06 25.85 14.80
C HIS A 77 -31.94 25.65 16.31
N SER A 78 -31.15 24.68 16.77
CA SER A 78 -31.12 24.30 18.19
C SER A 78 -30.49 25.38 19.10
N GLY A 79 -29.43 26.03 18.63
CA GLY A 79 -28.70 27.02 19.41
C GLY A 79 -29.39 28.39 19.47
N ALA A 80 -29.84 28.89 18.30
CA ALA A 80 -30.40 30.24 18.19
C ALA A 80 -31.81 30.33 18.80
N VAL A 81 -32.70 29.39 18.50
CA VAL A 81 -34.08 29.35 19.05
C VAL A 81 -34.05 29.25 20.58
N ARG A 82 -33.10 28.52 21.16
CA ARG A 82 -32.95 28.41 22.62
C ARG A 82 -32.49 29.72 23.28
N ARG A 83 -31.71 30.55 22.58
CA ARG A 83 -31.36 31.92 23.04
C ARG A 83 -32.55 32.85 22.92
N GLN A 84 -33.24 32.85 21.77
CA GLN A 84 -34.45 33.65 21.55
C GLN A 84 -35.51 33.36 22.62
N ALA A 85 -35.85 32.09 22.87
CA ALA A 85 -36.84 31.70 23.87
C ALA A 85 -36.45 32.12 25.31
N LYS A 86 -35.15 32.21 25.61
CA LYS A 86 -34.67 32.74 26.90
C LYS A 86 -34.88 34.26 26.99
N LEU A 87 -34.51 35.00 25.94
CA LEU A 87 -34.70 36.45 25.85
C LEU A 87 -36.19 36.83 25.86
N GLU A 88 -37.06 36.06 25.20
CA GLU A 88 -38.52 36.25 25.29
C GLU A 88 -39.05 36.08 26.71
N ALA A 89 -38.52 35.12 27.48
CA ALA A 89 -38.92 34.91 28.87
C ALA A 89 -38.40 36.02 29.80
N GLU A 90 -37.22 36.59 29.53
CA GLU A 90 -36.66 37.73 30.26
C GLU A 90 -37.42 39.02 29.91
N ALA A 91 -37.71 39.27 28.63
CA ALA A 91 -38.52 40.40 28.17
C ALA A 91 -39.97 40.35 28.70
N LYS A 92 -40.62 39.18 28.72
CA LYS A 92 -41.95 39.02 29.34
C LYS A 92 -41.93 39.34 30.84
N LYS A 93 -40.92 38.88 31.59
CA LYS A 93 -40.76 39.22 33.01
C LYS A 93 -40.52 40.72 33.23
N ALA A 94 -39.71 41.36 32.39
CA ALA A 94 -39.48 42.81 32.45
C ALA A 94 -40.76 43.59 32.13
N ALA A 95 -41.50 43.19 31.10
CA ALA A 95 -42.78 43.79 30.72
C ALA A 95 -43.87 43.60 31.80
N ASP A 96 -43.98 42.42 32.41
CA ASP A 96 -44.91 42.17 33.52
C ASP A 96 -44.53 42.98 34.78
N LYS A 97 -43.23 43.15 35.07
CA LYS A 97 -42.76 44.03 36.14
C LYS A 97 -43.16 45.49 35.86
N ALA A 98 -42.84 46.00 34.68
CA ALA A 98 -43.19 47.36 34.26
C ALA A 98 -44.71 47.58 34.24
N ARG A 99 -45.50 46.60 33.80
CA ARG A 99 -46.97 46.66 33.82
C ARG A 99 -47.51 46.72 35.24
N ARG A 100 -47.05 45.85 36.16
CA ARG A 100 -47.47 45.87 37.57
C ARG A 100 -47.10 47.18 38.26
N MET A 101 -45.95 47.76 37.92
CA MET A 101 -45.53 49.06 38.43
C MET A 101 -46.41 50.20 37.87
N ALA A 102 -46.70 50.20 36.56
CA ALA A 102 -47.61 51.16 35.95
C ALA A 102 -49.07 51.04 36.45
N GLU A 103 -49.54 49.83 36.72
CA GLU A 103 -50.89 49.56 37.28
C GLU A 103 -50.99 50.04 38.74
N LYS A 104 -49.88 50.04 39.48
CA LYS A 104 -49.75 50.64 40.82
C LYS A 104 -49.75 52.18 40.74
N ASP A 105 -49.08 52.72 39.73
CA ASP A 105 -49.01 54.16 39.39
C ASP A 105 -50.41 54.71 39.03
N ASP A 106 -51.18 53.97 38.23
CA ASP A 106 -52.57 54.31 37.86
C ASP A 106 -53.56 54.13 39.02
N ALA A 107 -53.35 53.13 39.89
CA ALA A 107 -54.17 52.94 41.09
C ALA A 107 -54.06 54.12 42.08
N SER A 108 -52.95 54.87 42.08
CA SER A 108 -52.80 56.11 42.85
C SER A 108 -53.55 57.32 42.26
N LYS A 109 -53.94 57.25 40.98
CA LYS A 109 -54.70 58.27 40.24
C LYS A 109 -56.20 57.98 40.13
N GLY A 110 -56.67 56.93 40.79
CA GLY A 110 -58.02 56.40 40.67
C GLY A 110 -59.14 57.18 41.36
N ASP A 111 -59.26 58.50 41.16
CA ASP A 111 -60.58 59.14 41.01
C ASP A 111 -60.50 60.54 40.36
N LYS A 112 -61.59 60.96 39.70
CA LYS A 112 -61.81 62.22 38.94
C LYS A 112 -61.14 62.32 37.57
N ALA A 113 -61.82 61.76 36.56
CA ALA A 113 -61.72 62.23 35.19
C ALA A 113 -62.29 63.67 35.05
N GLY A 114 -61.66 64.54 34.24
CA GLY A 114 -62.27 65.82 33.85
C GLY A 114 -61.34 66.99 33.54
N ASP A 115 -60.83 67.03 32.31
CA ASP A 115 -60.68 68.21 31.43
C ASP A 115 -59.79 69.45 31.79
N LYS A 116 -58.93 69.80 30.82
CA LYS A 116 -58.33 71.12 30.49
C LYS A 116 -57.88 72.07 31.64
N GLY A 117 -56.57 72.11 31.88
CA GLY A 117 -55.91 73.22 32.58
C GLY A 117 -55.61 74.42 31.67
N ILE A 118 -56.00 75.62 32.09
CA ILE A 118 -55.50 76.91 31.58
C ILE A 118 -54.50 77.45 32.61
N HIS A 119 -53.31 77.90 32.18
CA HIS A 119 -52.34 78.50 33.09
C HIS A 119 -52.76 79.91 33.54
N TYR A 120 -52.59 80.17 34.83
CA TYR A 120 -52.86 81.46 35.46
C TYR A 120 -51.62 81.92 36.25
N GLU A 121 -51.28 83.21 36.15
CA GLU A 121 -50.25 83.85 36.99
C GLU A 121 -50.90 84.38 38.28
N ILE A 122 -50.32 84.08 39.45
CA ILE A 122 -50.83 84.52 40.75
C ILE A 122 -49.91 85.60 41.31
N LYS A 123 -50.44 86.82 41.49
CA LYS A 123 -49.79 87.93 42.20
C LYS A 123 -50.59 88.23 43.47
N VAL A 124 -49.88 88.44 44.59
CA VAL A 124 -50.47 88.67 45.91
C VAL A 124 -50.11 90.07 46.38
N ASP A 125 -51.13 90.85 46.75
CA ASP A 125 -50.99 92.17 47.39
C ASP A 125 -51.84 92.25 48.67
N GLU A 126 -51.74 93.37 49.40
CA GLU A 126 -52.43 93.60 50.67
C GLU A 126 -53.97 93.70 50.58
N ARG A 127 -54.58 93.47 49.40
CA ARG A 127 -56.04 93.41 49.21
C ARG A 127 -56.54 92.10 48.59
N GLY A 128 -55.67 91.08 48.49
CA GLY A 128 -56.06 89.70 48.20
C GLY A 128 -55.99 89.29 46.72
N VAL A 129 -56.01 87.98 46.50
CA VAL A 129 -55.55 87.34 45.27
C VAL A 129 -56.51 87.52 44.09
N ARG A 130 -55.97 87.91 42.92
CA ARG A 130 -56.64 87.84 41.61
C ARG A 130 -55.85 87.01 40.62
N ILE A 131 -56.57 86.42 39.66
CA ILE A 131 -56.10 85.33 38.80
C ILE A 131 -56.56 85.63 37.35
N GLN A 132 -55.64 85.68 36.37
CA GLN A 132 -55.95 85.89 34.93
C GLN A 132 -55.13 84.96 34.00
N PRO A 133 -55.70 84.48 32.89
CA PRO A 133 -55.07 83.46 32.04
C PRO A 133 -54.21 84.08 30.92
N VAL A 134 -53.10 83.42 30.57
CA VAL A 134 -52.21 83.85 29.48
C VAL A 134 -52.10 82.76 28.41
N ARG A 135 -52.16 83.15 27.13
CA ARG A 135 -52.04 82.26 25.96
C ARG A 135 -50.94 82.80 25.03
N PRO A 136 -49.88 82.04 24.70
CA PRO A 136 -48.89 82.47 23.71
C PRO A 136 -49.41 82.33 22.28
N ALA A 137 -48.95 83.20 21.38
CA ALA A 137 -49.43 83.33 20.01
C ALA A 137 -48.64 82.46 19.01
N ALA A 138 -49.26 82.14 17.87
CA ALA A 138 -48.63 81.44 16.75
C ALA A 138 -48.62 82.31 15.47
N SER A 139 -47.56 82.19 14.68
CA SER A 139 -47.42 82.74 13.33
C SER A 139 -46.91 81.61 12.41
N ALA A 140 -47.75 81.01 11.57
CA ALA A 140 -48.27 81.53 10.29
C ALA A 140 -47.29 81.33 9.10
N ALA A 141 -47.42 80.16 8.44
CA ALA A 141 -47.22 79.99 7.00
C ALA A 141 -47.93 78.70 6.52
N SER A 142 -49.02 78.91 5.77
CA SER A 142 -49.69 77.99 4.82
C SER A 142 -48.72 77.32 3.83
N ASP A 143 -48.97 76.18 3.17
CA ASP A 143 -49.99 75.10 3.18
C ASP A 143 -49.36 73.91 2.38
N ALA A 144 -49.86 72.67 2.27
CA ALA A 144 -51.16 72.07 2.61
C ALA A 144 -51.00 70.56 3.02
N ASP A 145 -52.13 69.90 3.29
CA ASP A 145 -52.45 68.46 3.16
C ASP A 145 -51.44 67.36 3.58
N GLY A 146 -51.78 66.65 4.67
CA GLY A 146 -51.39 65.24 4.87
C GLY A 146 -50.81 64.88 6.25
N GLU A 147 -51.67 64.70 7.24
CA GLU A 147 -51.39 64.33 8.65
C GLU A 147 -50.28 63.28 8.91
N PRO A 148 -49.48 63.50 9.98
CA PRO A 148 -48.96 62.43 10.82
C PRO A 148 -49.48 62.53 12.27
N VAL A 149 -49.72 61.37 12.90
CA VAL A 149 -50.25 61.29 14.28
C VAL A 149 -49.12 61.35 15.32
N ALA A 150 -49.16 62.43 16.11
CA ALA A 150 -48.79 62.58 17.52
C ALA A 150 -47.73 61.66 18.16
N GLU A 151 -46.67 62.29 18.69
CA GLU A 151 -45.86 61.77 19.79
C GLU A 151 -46.06 62.66 21.03
N SER A 152 -46.22 62.06 22.21
CA SER A 152 -46.69 62.73 23.44
C SER A 152 -45.58 62.85 24.48
N ALA A 153 -45.19 64.08 24.83
CA ALA A 153 -44.22 64.37 25.89
C ALA A 153 -44.91 64.73 27.22
N ALA A 154 -44.37 64.21 28.33
CA ALA A 154 -45.02 64.17 29.64
C ALA A 154 -45.14 65.53 30.37
N SER A 155 -46.14 65.65 31.25
CA SER A 155 -46.34 66.79 32.17
C SER A 155 -46.57 66.34 33.63
N ALA A 156 -46.15 67.19 34.58
CA ALA A 156 -46.04 66.87 36.01
C ALA A 156 -47.32 67.22 36.83
N PRO A 157 -47.52 66.61 38.02
CA PRO A 157 -48.78 66.72 38.77
C PRO A 157 -48.91 68.00 39.61
N VAL A 158 -50.16 68.35 39.96
CA VAL A 158 -50.53 69.47 40.84
C VAL A 158 -51.26 68.95 42.07
N ILE A 159 -50.87 69.40 43.26
CA ILE A 159 -51.55 69.12 44.53
C ILE A 159 -52.39 70.34 44.93
N ALA A 160 -53.69 70.16 45.16
CA ALA A 160 -54.58 71.21 45.67
C ALA A 160 -54.60 71.17 47.20
N LEU A 161 -54.12 72.24 47.84
CA LEU A 161 -54.21 72.43 49.29
C LEU A 161 -55.33 73.44 49.59
N ASP A 162 -56.39 72.97 50.26
CA ASP A 162 -57.49 73.82 50.73
C ASP A 162 -57.28 74.16 52.21
N PHE A 163 -57.32 75.45 52.55
CA PHE A 163 -57.05 75.95 53.90
C PHE A 163 -58.26 76.73 54.45
N PRO A 164 -58.95 76.24 55.50
CA PRO A 164 -60.04 76.98 56.12
C PRO A 164 -59.52 78.25 56.83
N LYS A 165 -60.35 79.30 56.86
CA LYS A 165 -59.97 80.69 57.17
C LYS A 165 -59.57 81.02 58.63
N SER A 166 -59.09 80.05 59.41
CA SER A 166 -58.61 80.27 60.78
C SER A 166 -57.65 79.17 61.28
N ALA A 167 -56.64 78.82 60.48
CA ALA A 167 -55.59 77.85 60.85
C ALA A 167 -54.45 78.50 61.67
N ARG A 168 -53.83 77.75 62.59
CA ARG A 168 -52.68 78.23 63.37
C ARG A 168 -51.36 77.94 62.62
N PRO A 169 -50.28 78.70 62.87
CA PRO A 169 -49.03 78.55 62.11
C PRO A 169 -48.37 77.16 62.19
N GLU A 170 -48.60 76.41 63.27
CA GLU A 170 -48.06 75.06 63.45
C GLU A 170 -48.76 74.02 62.57
N ASP A 171 -50.09 74.12 62.41
CA ASP A 171 -50.89 73.23 61.56
C ASP A 171 -50.45 73.33 60.08
N ILE A 172 -50.10 74.54 59.63
CA ILE A 172 -49.59 74.81 58.28
C ILE A 172 -48.20 74.19 58.07
N ARG A 173 -47.35 74.22 59.10
CA ARG A 173 -45.99 73.65 59.03
C ARG A 173 -46.02 72.13 58.96
N ALA A 174 -46.86 71.48 59.76
CA ALA A 174 -47.07 70.04 59.71
C ALA A 174 -47.63 69.57 58.36
N ALA A 175 -48.60 70.30 57.80
CA ALA A 175 -49.14 70.01 56.46
C ALA A 175 -48.08 70.16 55.35
N LEU A 176 -47.20 71.16 55.46
CA LEU A 176 -46.10 71.37 54.50
C LEU A 176 -45.04 70.26 54.58
N GLU A 177 -44.71 69.82 55.79
CA GLU A 177 -43.73 68.76 56.05
C GLU A 177 -44.22 67.40 55.52
N GLN A 178 -45.48 67.04 55.79
CA GLN A 178 -46.14 65.86 55.21
C GLN A 178 -46.20 65.93 53.67
N ALA A 179 -46.49 67.10 53.09
CA ALA A 179 -46.48 67.28 51.64
C ALA A 179 -45.07 67.11 51.04
N THR A 180 -44.00 67.53 51.74
CA THR A 180 -42.62 67.30 51.28
C THR A 180 -42.18 65.84 51.38
N GLU A 181 -42.60 65.10 52.41
CA GLU A 181 -42.34 63.66 52.51
C GLU A 181 -43.07 62.87 51.41
N GLN A 182 -44.34 63.18 51.16
CA GLN A 182 -45.11 62.59 50.06
C GLN A 182 -44.50 62.89 48.69
N LEU A 183 -44.02 64.11 48.46
CA LEU A 183 -43.27 64.46 47.24
C LEU A 183 -41.93 63.70 47.12
N GLY A 184 -41.29 63.35 48.23
CA GLY A 184 -40.11 62.49 48.26
C GLY A 184 -40.42 61.06 47.82
N GLN A 185 -41.49 60.47 48.37
CA GLN A 185 -41.95 59.12 48.05
C GLN A 185 -42.41 59.01 46.58
N LEU A 186 -43.23 59.95 46.10
CA LEU A 186 -43.69 59.98 44.71
C LEU A 186 -42.55 60.14 43.70
N LYS A 187 -41.46 60.84 44.07
CA LYS A 187 -40.26 60.93 43.21
C LYS A 187 -39.50 59.61 43.15
N GLN A 188 -39.38 58.88 44.27
CA GLN A 188 -38.75 57.57 44.29
C GLN A 188 -39.55 56.53 43.49
N GLU A 189 -40.88 56.50 43.66
CA GLU A 189 -41.74 55.64 42.84
C GLU A 189 -41.65 55.99 41.34
N ALA A 190 -41.57 57.28 40.99
CA ALA A 190 -41.38 57.71 39.59
C ALA A 190 -40.02 57.31 38.99
N GLU A 191 -38.93 57.32 39.77
CA GLU A 191 -37.63 56.81 39.29
C GLU A 191 -37.63 55.28 39.14
N GLU A 192 -38.21 54.53 40.09
CA GLU A 192 -38.36 53.06 39.95
C GLU A 192 -39.19 52.67 38.71
N VAL A 193 -40.28 53.40 38.43
CA VAL A 193 -41.09 53.22 37.20
C VAL A 193 -40.28 53.54 35.94
N LYS A 194 -39.40 54.54 35.99
CA LYS A 194 -38.54 54.92 34.86
C LYS A 194 -37.49 53.84 34.58
N GLU A 195 -36.75 53.38 35.59
CA GLU A 195 -35.79 52.28 35.46
C GLU A 195 -36.46 51.00 34.94
N ALA A 196 -37.67 50.68 35.43
CA ALA A 196 -38.42 49.52 34.97
C ALA A 196 -38.85 49.63 33.50
N ARG A 197 -39.14 50.84 33.00
CA ARG A 197 -39.44 51.09 31.57
C ARG A 197 -38.20 51.00 30.69
N GLU A 198 -37.07 51.57 31.13
CA GLU A 198 -35.79 51.51 30.40
C GLU A 198 -35.32 50.04 30.28
N ALA A 199 -35.32 49.27 31.37
CA ALA A 199 -34.99 47.84 31.34
C ALA A 199 -35.95 47.00 30.45
N ALA A 200 -37.23 47.39 30.36
CA ALA A 200 -38.18 46.74 29.45
C ALA A 200 -37.92 47.08 27.97
N ALA A 201 -37.49 48.32 27.67
CA ALA A 201 -37.11 48.74 26.33
C ALA A 201 -35.82 48.05 25.86
N GLU A 202 -34.80 47.96 26.71
CA GLU A 202 -33.56 47.22 26.42
C GLU A 202 -33.83 45.73 26.13
N ALA A 203 -34.69 45.08 26.94
CA ALA A 203 -35.06 43.69 26.73
C ALA A 203 -35.83 43.46 25.41
N GLN A 204 -36.63 44.45 24.97
CA GLN A 204 -37.29 44.39 23.66
C GLN A 204 -36.31 44.60 22.50
N ALA A 205 -35.36 45.53 22.62
CA ALA A 205 -34.32 45.76 21.60
C ALA A 205 -33.42 44.53 21.43
N ALA A 206 -33.00 43.89 22.54
CA ALA A 206 -32.24 42.64 22.52
C ALA A 206 -33.01 41.48 21.88
N LEU A 207 -34.34 41.41 22.11
CA LEU A 207 -35.19 40.41 21.46
C LEU A 207 -35.33 40.66 19.94
N GLN A 208 -35.44 41.92 19.51
CA GLN A 208 -35.47 42.27 18.09
C GLN A 208 -34.16 41.85 17.39
N GLN A 209 -33.00 42.20 17.95
CA GLN A 209 -31.70 41.78 17.42
C GLN A 209 -31.57 40.25 17.34
N ALA A 210 -31.95 39.51 18.39
CA ALA A 210 -31.94 38.05 18.37
C ALA A 210 -32.91 37.45 17.33
N THR A 211 -33.99 38.15 17.00
CA THR A 211 -34.94 37.73 15.95
C THR A 211 -34.39 38.00 14.55
N GLU A 212 -33.67 39.12 14.35
CA GLU A 212 -32.94 39.42 13.11
C GLU A 212 -31.81 38.40 12.88
N ASP A 213 -30.99 38.11 13.90
CA ASP A 213 -29.94 37.08 13.87
C ASP A 213 -30.47 35.70 13.45
N VAL A 214 -31.66 35.32 13.94
CA VAL A 214 -32.32 34.05 13.58
C VAL A 214 -32.77 34.05 12.12
N LYS A 215 -33.29 35.16 11.59
CA LYS A 215 -33.65 35.30 10.17
C LYS A 215 -32.40 35.26 9.27
N GLU A 216 -31.33 35.96 9.64
CA GLU A 216 -30.08 35.93 8.90
C GLU A 216 -29.48 34.51 8.88
N ALA A 217 -29.45 33.83 10.03
CA ALA A 217 -29.01 32.44 10.13
C ALA A 217 -29.84 31.49 9.28
N GLN A 218 -31.16 31.69 9.21
CA GLN A 218 -32.07 30.94 8.31
C GLN A 218 -31.77 31.12 6.81
N SER A 219 -31.12 32.22 6.42
CA SER A 219 -30.93 32.59 5.01
C SER A 219 -29.62 32.15 4.35
N ARG A 220 -28.71 31.49 5.08
CA ARG A 220 -27.39 31.07 4.57
C ARG A 220 -27.47 29.89 3.58
N ARG A 221 -27.96 30.17 2.37
CA ARG A 221 -28.07 29.22 1.27
C ARG A 221 -26.70 28.86 0.68
N ARG A 222 -26.09 27.76 1.15
CA ARG A 222 -24.87 27.21 0.55
C ARG A 222 -25.21 26.42 -0.72
N VAL A 223 -24.86 26.97 -1.88
CA VAL A 223 -25.01 26.26 -3.17
C VAL A 223 -23.72 25.51 -3.49
N THR A 224 -23.70 24.21 -3.27
CA THR A 224 -22.63 23.34 -3.76
C THR A 224 -22.92 22.94 -5.19
N VAL A 225 -22.11 23.42 -6.15
CA VAL A 225 -22.22 23.03 -7.56
C VAL A 225 -21.33 21.82 -7.80
N VAL A 226 -21.90 20.62 -7.87
CA VAL A 226 -21.17 19.42 -8.29
C VAL A 226 -21.32 19.28 -9.80
N SER A 227 -20.20 19.21 -10.54
CA SER A 227 -20.21 18.92 -11.97
C SER A 227 -19.77 17.48 -12.22
N MET A 228 -20.54 16.74 -13.02
CA MET A 228 -20.26 15.34 -13.35
C MET A 228 -18.92 15.17 -14.09
N GLY A 229 -18.44 16.24 -14.73
CA GLY A 229 -17.16 16.29 -15.46
C GLY A 229 -15.92 16.34 -14.57
N ASP A 230 -16.00 16.79 -13.32
CA ASP A 230 -14.82 16.91 -12.46
C ASP A 230 -14.27 15.52 -12.04
N SER A 231 -15.16 14.60 -11.66
CA SER A 231 -14.79 13.21 -11.33
C SER A 231 -14.17 12.44 -12.50
N MET A 232 -14.32 12.89 -13.75
CA MET A 232 -13.65 12.24 -14.89
C MET A 232 -12.13 12.39 -14.82
N VAL A 233 -11.62 13.51 -14.29
CA VAL A 233 -10.19 13.76 -14.15
C VAL A 233 -9.59 12.78 -13.13
N ASP A 234 -10.25 12.63 -11.98
CA ASP A 234 -9.84 11.69 -10.93
C ASP A 234 -9.86 10.23 -11.40
N LEU A 235 -10.92 9.83 -12.11
CA LEU A 235 -11.03 8.49 -12.71
C LEU A 235 -9.92 8.23 -13.74
N ALA A 236 -9.57 9.23 -14.56
CA ALA A 236 -8.48 9.12 -15.54
C ALA A 236 -7.10 9.02 -14.86
N ILE A 237 -6.86 9.76 -13.77
CA ILE A 237 -5.64 9.64 -12.96
C ILE A 237 -5.55 8.24 -12.35
N LEU A 238 -6.63 7.73 -11.74
CA LEU A 238 -6.70 6.38 -11.17
C LEU A 238 -6.42 5.32 -12.24
N TRP A 239 -6.99 5.47 -13.44
CA TRP A 239 -6.75 4.55 -14.56
C TRP A 239 -5.30 4.57 -15.06
N ILE A 240 -4.65 5.73 -15.10
CA ILE A 240 -3.21 5.85 -15.42
C ILE A 240 -2.36 5.15 -14.35
N ILE A 241 -2.67 5.33 -13.05
CA ILE A 241 -1.96 4.68 -11.94
C ILE A 241 -2.14 3.15 -12.00
N ALA A 242 -3.37 2.67 -12.16
CA ALA A 242 -3.66 1.24 -12.30
C ALA A 242 -2.89 0.62 -13.48
N SER A 243 -2.87 1.31 -14.62
CA SER A 243 -2.12 0.89 -15.81
C SER A 243 -0.60 0.86 -15.56
N ALA A 244 -0.05 1.85 -14.85
CA ALA A 244 1.38 1.87 -14.48
C ALA A 244 1.75 0.69 -13.56
N VAL A 245 0.89 0.35 -12.59
CA VAL A 245 1.07 -0.83 -11.70
C VAL A 245 1.03 -2.13 -12.50
N ILE A 246 0.01 -2.33 -13.36
CA ILE A 246 -0.12 -3.52 -14.22
C ILE A 246 1.16 -3.68 -15.07
N LYS A 247 1.64 -2.60 -15.69
CA LYS A 247 2.85 -2.61 -16.51
C LYS A 247 4.12 -2.99 -15.73
N ALA A 248 4.28 -2.46 -14.51
CA ALA A 248 5.40 -2.77 -13.64
C ALA A 248 5.40 -4.26 -13.23
N MET A 249 4.24 -4.77 -12.80
CA MET A 249 4.07 -6.18 -12.40
C MET A 249 4.31 -7.15 -13.57
N TYR A 250 3.76 -6.85 -14.76
CA TYR A 250 3.90 -7.72 -15.94
C TYR A 250 5.36 -7.86 -16.38
N LYS A 251 6.13 -6.76 -16.35
CA LYS A 251 7.58 -6.80 -16.65
C LYS A 251 8.36 -7.55 -15.57
N GLY A 252 8.06 -7.32 -14.29
CA GLY A 252 8.74 -7.99 -13.18
C GLY A 252 8.56 -9.51 -13.17
N ARG A 253 7.31 -9.97 -13.40
CA ARG A 253 6.96 -11.39 -13.33
C ARG A 253 7.62 -12.22 -14.44
N ILE A 254 7.53 -11.76 -15.70
CA ILE A 254 8.16 -12.44 -16.85
C ILE A 254 9.69 -12.46 -16.71
N GLN A 255 10.30 -11.39 -16.20
CA GLN A 255 11.76 -11.37 -15.97
C GLN A 255 12.20 -12.29 -14.84
N ALA A 256 11.36 -12.55 -13.84
CA ALA A 256 11.63 -13.53 -12.79
C ALA A 256 11.51 -14.98 -13.32
N GLU A 257 10.44 -15.28 -14.06
CA GLU A 257 10.18 -16.61 -14.63
C GLU A 257 11.26 -17.01 -15.65
N VAL A 258 11.66 -16.11 -16.56
CA VAL A 258 12.74 -16.39 -17.55
C VAL A 258 14.09 -16.60 -16.86
N LYS A 259 14.41 -15.82 -15.80
CA LYS A 259 15.65 -16.02 -15.04
C LYS A 259 15.64 -17.31 -14.23
N ALA A 260 14.49 -17.71 -13.69
CA ALA A 260 14.34 -18.97 -12.98
C ALA A 260 14.55 -20.16 -13.93
N ALA A 261 13.93 -20.14 -15.11
CA ALA A 261 14.12 -21.17 -16.14
C ALA A 261 15.58 -21.27 -16.61
N GLN A 262 16.25 -20.14 -16.86
CA GLN A 262 17.66 -20.13 -17.21
C GLN A 262 18.57 -20.62 -16.07
N ALA A 263 18.21 -20.34 -14.81
CA ALA A 263 18.95 -20.85 -13.66
C ALA A 263 18.81 -22.38 -13.51
N THR A 264 17.62 -22.94 -13.76
CA THR A 264 17.40 -24.40 -13.75
C THR A 264 18.13 -25.09 -14.90
N GLU A 265 18.04 -24.58 -16.13
CA GLU A 265 18.76 -25.13 -17.30
C GLU A 265 20.28 -25.15 -17.08
N ASN A 266 20.84 -24.06 -16.53
CA ASN A 266 22.27 -24.00 -16.22
C ASN A 266 22.66 -24.97 -15.10
N ALA A 267 21.84 -25.09 -14.04
CA ALA A 267 22.10 -26.02 -12.94
C ALA A 267 22.04 -27.49 -13.39
N GLU A 268 21.10 -27.85 -14.26
CA GLU A 268 21.01 -29.17 -14.88
C GLU A 268 22.23 -29.45 -15.77
N ALA A 269 22.62 -28.49 -16.62
CA ALA A 269 23.81 -28.60 -17.46
C ALA A 269 25.12 -28.73 -16.65
N GLU A 270 25.24 -28.06 -15.51
CA GLU A 270 26.36 -28.24 -14.58
C GLU A 270 26.32 -29.59 -13.86
N ALA A 271 25.16 -30.05 -13.41
CA ALA A 271 25.00 -31.35 -12.77
C ALA A 271 25.39 -32.50 -13.71
N LEU A 272 24.92 -32.46 -14.96
CA LEU A 272 25.31 -33.43 -16.00
C LEU A 272 26.81 -33.41 -16.29
N LYS A 273 27.44 -32.22 -16.38
CA LYS A 273 28.89 -32.12 -16.54
C LYS A 273 29.64 -32.74 -15.36
N ARG A 274 29.18 -32.51 -14.12
CA ARG A 274 29.78 -33.12 -12.90
C ARG A 274 29.64 -34.64 -12.93
N GLN A 275 28.46 -35.18 -13.24
CA GLN A 275 28.24 -36.62 -13.38
C GLN A 275 29.13 -37.26 -14.46
N VAL A 276 29.32 -36.61 -15.62
CA VAL A 276 30.24 -37.09 -16.67
C VAL A 276 31.69 -37.08 -16.21
N ILE A 277 32.12 -36.05 -15.47
CA ILE A 277 33.48 -35.98 -14.90
C ILE A 277 33.65 -37.06 -13.83
N GLU A 278 32.69 -37.23 -12.93
CA GLU A 278 32.70 -38.23 -11.86
C GLU A 278 32.72 -39.66 -12.42
N ALA A 279 31.86 -39.98 -13.40
CA ALA A 279 31.87 -41.26 -14.09
C ALA A 279 33.20 -41.52 -14.83
N ARG A 280 33.82 -40.49 -15.42
CA ARG A 280 35.16 -40.61 -16.03
C ARG A 280 36.25 -40.84 -14.99
N MET A 281 36.21 -40.16 -13.84
CA MET A 281 37.15 -40.38 -12.74
C MET A 281 36.99 -41.79 -12.14
N ALA A 282 35.75 -42.26 -11.94
CA ALA A 282 35.46 -43.61 -11.49
C ALA A 282 35.94 -44.68 -12.49
N ALA A 283 35.75 -44.46 -13.80
CA ALA A 283 36.27 -45.33 -14.85
C ALA A 283 37.81 -45.36 -14.87
N MET A 284 38.48 -44.22 -14.66
CA MET A 284 39.94 -44.16 -14.53
C MET A 284 40.44 -44.89 -13.28
N GLN A 285 39.71 -44.80 -12.16
CA GLN A 285 40.02 -45.55 -10.93
C GLN A 285 39.81 -47.07 -11.09
N ALA A 286 38.80 -47.48 -11.86
CA ALA A 286 38.49 -48.89 -12.09
C ALA A 286 39.49 -49.62 -13.01
N GLN A 287 40.26 -48.89 -13.82
CA GLN A 287 41.15 -49.48 -14.83
C GLN A 287 42.48 -50.04 -14.27
N VAL A 288 42.80 -49.76 -12.99
CA VAL A 288 43.96 -50.32 -12.28
C VAL A 288 43.48 -50.91 -10.96
N GLU A 289 43.71 -52.21 -10.75
CA GLU A 289 43.38 -52.86 -9.47
C GLU A 289 44.08 -52.14 -8.30
N PRO A 290 43.34 -51.58 -7.32
CA PRO A 290 43.96 -50.83 -6.22
C PRO A 290 44.96 -51.67 -5.42
N HIS A 291 44.67 -52.96 -5.22
CA HIS A 291 45.52 -53.90 -4.50
C HIS A 291 46.82 -54.22 -5.28
N PHE A 292 46.79 -54.34 -6.62
CA PHE A 292 48.01 -54.40 -7.43
C PHE A 292 48.88 -53.15 -7.24
N LEU A 293 48.27 -51.96 -7.22
CA LEU A 293 48.99 -50.70 -7.02
C LEU A 293 49.64 -50.62 -5.63
N PHE A 294 48.91 -50.94 -4.56
CA PHE A 294 49.46 -50.97 -3.20
C PHE A 294 50.58 -52.00 -3.04
N ASN A 295 50.42 -53.21 -3.57
CA ASN A 295 51.44 -54.25 -3.53
C ASN A 295 52.69 -53.84 -4.33
N THR A 296 52.52 -53.22 -5.50
CA THR A 296 53.64 -52.71 -6.32
C THR A 296 54.41 -51.62 -5.56
N LEU A 297 53.71 -50.71 -4.88
CA LEU A 297 54.36 -49.66 -4.07
C LEU A 297 55.08 -50.25 -2.85
N ALA A 298 54.51 -51.24 -2.16
CA ALA A 298 55.17 -51.92 -1.04
C ALA A 298 56.41 -52.71 -1.50
N SER A 299 56.36 -53.36 -2.66
CA SER A 299 57.55 -54.00 -3.25
C SER A 299 58.62 -52.97 -3.63
N ILE A 300 58.24 -51.80 -4.17
CA ILE A 300 59.19 -50.70 -4.45
C ILE A 300 59.83 -50.21 -3.14
N ASP A 301 59.06 -50.01 -2.09
CA ASP A 301 59.54 -49.54 -0.78
C ASP A 301 60.59 -50.50 -0.20
N HIS A 302 60.29 -51.81 -0.19
CA HIS A 302 61.26 -52.83 0.22
C HIS A 302 62.50 -52.89 -0.69
N LEU A 303 62.32 -52.79 -2.01
CA LEU A 303 63.45 -52.78 -2.96
C LEU A 303 64.31 -51.52 -2.83
N ILE A 304 63.81 -50.38 -2.33
CA ILE A 304 64.64 -49.19 -2.06
C ILE A 304 65.70 -49.50 -0.98
N GLU A 305 65.40 -50.40 -0.04
CA GLU A 305 66.36 -50.84 0.99
C GLU A 305 67.30 -51.94 0.48
N VAL A 306 66.81 -52.87 -0.35
CA VAL A 306 67.54 -54.11 -0.73
C VAL A 306 68.22 -54.03 -2.11
N ASP A 307 67.57 -53.50 -3.14
CA ASP A 307 68.11 -53.34 -4.51
C ASP A 307 67.56 -52.05 -5.18
N PRO A 308 68.14 -50.88 -4.85
CA PRO A 308 67.70 -49.59 -5.39
C PRO A 308 67.69 -49.52 -6.94
N PRO A 309 68.67 -50.12 -7.67
CA PRO A 309 68.59 -50.26 -9.13
C PRO A 309 67.31 -50.94 -9.63
N THR A 310 66.86 -52.02 -8.98
CA THR A 310 65.62 -52.71 -9.36
C THR A 310 64.38 -51.95 -8.92
N ALA A 311 64.37 -51.31 -7.74
CA ALA A 311 63.32 -50.39 -7.34
C ALA A 311 63.08 -49.29 -8.38
N SER A 312 64.15 -48.69 -8.91
CA SER A 312 64.07 -47.66 -9.96
C SER A 312 63.49 -48.19 -11.27
N LYS A 313 63.76 -49.44 -11.65
CA LYS A 313 63.14 -50.09 -12.82
C LYS A 313 61.65 -50.32 -12.60
N MET A 314 61.27 -50.89 -11.45
CA MET A 314 59.88 -51.17 -11.08
C MET A 314 59.06 -49.88 -11.04
N GLN A 315 59.59 -48.80 -10.45
CA GLN A 315 58.98 -47.47 -10.45
C GLN A 315 58.78 -46.90 -11.86
N LYS A 316 59.78 -47.00 -12.74
CA LYS A 316 59.68 -46.54 -14.15
C LYS A 316 58.61 -47.31 -14.91
N ASN A 317 58.52 -48.62 -14.71
CA ASN A 317 57.47 -49.44 -15.32
C ASN A 317 56.09 -49.11 -14.76
N LEU A 318 55.95 -48.84 -13.45
CA LEU A 318 54.68 -48.38 -12.87
C LEU A 318 54.24 -47.03 -13.48
N ILE A 319 55.16 -46.08 -13.65
CA ILE A 319 54.87 -44.80 -14.33
C ILE A 319 54.48 -45.02 -15.80
N ALA A 320 55.15 -45.95 -16.50
CA ALA A 320 54.82 -46.29 -17.88
C ALA A 320 53.43 -46.94 -18.00
N LEU A 321 53.09 -47.87 -17.12
CA LEU A 321 51.79 -48.51 -17.02
C LEU A 321 50.68 -47.47 -16.78
N LEU A 322 50.80 -46.63 -15.75
CA LEU A 322 49.81 -45.59 -15.45
C LEU A 322 49.63 -44.61 -16.63
N ARG A 323 50.73 -44.25 -17.33
CA ARG A 323 50.67 -43.40 -18.53
C ARG A 323 50.04 -44.10 -19.74
N ALA A 324 50.21 -45.42 -19.86
CA ALA A 324 49.60 -46.22 -20.92
C ALA A 324 48.09 -46.44 -20.69
N SER A 325 47.68 -46.66 -19.44
CA SER A 325 46.28 -46.89 -19.07
C SER A 325 45.43 -45.61 -19.12
N MET A 326 46.00 -44.43 -18.85
CA MET A 326 45.23 -43.17 -18.91
C MET A 326 44.58 -42.93 -20.29
N PRO A 327 43.27 -42.58 -20.34
CA PRO A 327 42.62 -42.19 -21.59
C PRO A 327 43.25 -40.90 -22.13
N THR A 328 43.80 -40.92 -23.33
CA THR A 328 44.31 -39.68 -23.93
C THR A 328 43.16 -38.84 -24.47
N MET A 329 43.25 -37.50 -24.38
CA MET A 329 42.21 -36.58 -24.89
C MET A 329 41.89 -36.79 -26.39
N ARG A 330 42.76 -37.46 -27.15
CA ARG A 330 42.54 -37.74 -28.58
C ARG A 330 41.59 -38.93 -28.80
N GLU A 331 41.52 -39.87 -27.86
CA GLU A 331 40.60 -41.03 -27.90
C GLU A 331 39.14 -40.63 -27.68
N ALA A 332 38.87 -39.52 -26.99
CA ALA A 332 37.51 -39.05 -26.69
C ALA A 332 36.81 -38.28 -27.84
N ASN A 333 37.59 -37.82 -28.85
CA ASN A 333 37.12 -37.00 -29.97
C ASN A 333 37.24 -37.69 -31.33
N ALA A 334 37.97 -38.81 -31.42
CA ALA A 334 37.98 -39.66 -32.60
C ALA A 334 36.77 -40.62 -32.54
N ASN A 335 35.96 -40.63 -33.60
CA ASN A 335 34.75 -41.44 -33.68
C ASN A 335 35.02 -42.92 -33.38
N GLY A 336 34.51 -43.44 -32.27
CA GLY A 336 34.25 -44.88 -32.12
C GLY A 336 35.43 -45.80 -31.79
N GLY A 337 36.25 -45.47 -30.78
CA GLY A 337 36.68 -46.46 -29.76
C GLY A 337 37.58 -47.64 -30.16
N VAL A 338 38.08 -47.73 -31.39
CA VAL A 338 39.06 -48.77 -31.77
C VAL A 338 40.47 -48.32 -31.36
N ARG A 339 41.14 -49.11 -30.52
CA ARG A 339 42.57 -48.96 -30.24
C ARG A 339 43.37 -49.79 -31.23
N ASP A 340 44.62 -49.41 -31.44
CA ASP A 340 45.57 -50.27 -32.15
C ASP A 340 46.17 -51.32 -31.19
N LEU A 341 46.65 -52.43 -31.76
CA LEU A 341 47.32 -53.51 -31.01
C LEU A 341 48.53 -52.99 -30.22
N GLY A 342 49.23 -51.99 -30.75
CA GLY A 342 50.37 -51.35 -30.11
C GLY A 342 50.02 -50.68 -28.78
N ARG A 343 48.82 -50.08 -28.66
CA ARG A 343 48.34 -49.42 -27.44
C ARG A 343 48.05 -50.43 -26.32
N GLU A 344 47.45 -51.57 -26.65
CA GLU A 344 47.25 -52.68 -25.69
C GLU A 344 48.61 -53.22 -25.21
N LEU A 345 49.56 -53.44 -26.12
CA LEU A 345 50.92 -53.89 -25.76
C LEU A 345 51.69 -52.83 -24.96
N ALA A 346 51.44 -51.54 -25.16
CA ALA A 346 52.04 -50.47 -24.36
C ALA A 346 51.57 -50.47 -22.89
N VAL A 347 50.39 -51.02 -22.59
CA VAL A 347 49.90 -51.29 -21.23
C VAL A 347 50.52 -52.58 -20.68
N ILE A 348 50.52 -53.64 -21.48
CA ILE A 348 50.89 -54.99 -21.01
C ILE A 348 52.39 -55.17 -20.81
N ARG A 349 53.24 -54.56 -21.65
CA ARG A 349 54.70 -54.61 -21.49
C ARG A 349 55.16 -54.17 -20.08
N PRO A 350 54.86 -52.95 -19.60
CA PRO A 350 55.26 -52.55 -18.25
C PRO A 350 54.55 -53.35 -17.14
N TYR A 351 53.31 -53.80 -17.35
CA TYR A 351 52.60 -54.66 -16.40
C TYR A 351 53.31 -56.00 -16.18
N LEU A 352 53.70 -56.68 -17.26
CA LEU A 352 54.43 -57.95 -17.21
C LEU A 352 55.82 -57.80 -16.60
N GLU A 353 56.53 -56.70 -16.87
CA GLU A 353 57.82 -56.43 -16.23
C GLU A 353 57.71 -56.21 -14.72
N ILE A 354 56.64 -55.55 -14.23
CA ILE A 354 56.37 -55.41 -12.79
C ILE A 354 56.10 -56.77 -12.16
N LEU A 355 55.25 -57.59 -12.78
CA LEU A 355 54.94 -58.94 -12.30
C LEU A 355 56.18 -59.85 -12.28
N LYS A 356 57.03 -59.75 -13.31
CA LYS A 356 58.30 -60.48 -13.40
C LYS A 356 59.27 -60.09 -12.30
N MET A 357 59.36 -58.80 -11.93
CA MET A 357 60.16 -58.38 -10.76
C MET A 357 59.58 -58.93 -9.44
N ARG A 358 58.25 -59.05 -9.32
CA ARG A 358 57.57 -59.54 -8.10
C ARG A 358 57.57 -61.08 -7.97
N MET A 359 57.66 -61.80 -9.09
CA MET A 359 57.73 -63.28 -9.14
C MET A 359 59.15 -63.80 -9.38
N GLU A 360 60.11 -62.91 -9.61
CA GLU A 360 61.52 -63.21 -9.88
C GLU A 360 61.68 -64.24 -11.01
N GLU A 361 62.49 -65.29 -10.80
CA GLU A 361 62.75 -66.33 -11.81
C GLU A 361 61.53 -67.22 -12.11
N ARG A 362 60.46 -67.16 -11.29
CA ARG A 362 59.25 -67.98 -11.45
C ARG A 362 58.36 -67.54 -12.61
N LEU A 363 58.54 -66.35 -13.18
CA LEU A 363 57.74 -65.86 -14.29
C LEU A 363 58.58 -65.57 -15.54
N GLN A 364 58.38 -66.38 -16.58
CA GLN A 364 58.98 -66.17 -17.89
C GLN A 364 57.98 -65.52 -18.85
N THR A 365 58.30 -64.36 -19.41
CA THR A 365 57.40 -63.60 -20.29
C THR A 365 58.00 -63.44 -21.67
N GLU A 366 57.21 -63.74 -22.71
CA GLU A 366 57.61 -63.60 -24.12
C GLU A 366 56.52 -62.85 -24.90
N ILE A 367 56.90 -61.83 -25.67
CA ILE A 367 55.99 -61.03 -26.50
C ILE A 367 56.49 -61.06 -27.94
N ASP A 368 55.90 -61.92 -28.75
CA ASP A 368 56.19 -62.13 -30.18
C ASP A 368 55.12 -61.42 -31.04
N VAL A 369 55.34 -60.13 -31.28
CA VAL A 369 54.43 -59.30 -32.10
C VAL A 369 55.25 -58.50 -33.12
N PRO A 370 55.12 -58.81 -34.42
CA PRO A 370 55.77 -58.05 -35.50
C PRO A 370 55.34 -56.58 -35.51
N GLU A 371 56.28 -55.67 -35.76
CA GLU A 371 56.03 -54.22 -35.74
C GLU A 371 54.91 -53.79 -36.71
N GLY A 372 54.83 -54.44 -37.88
CA GLY A 372 53.79 -54.20 -38.89
C GLY A 372 52.36 -54.55 -38.45
N LEU A 373 52.18 -55.24 -37.32
CA LEU A 373 50.85 -55.53 -36.75
C LEU A 373 50.47 -54.56 -35.62
N LEU A 374 51.39 -53.70 -35.15
CA LEU A 374 51.11 -52.78 -34.04
C LEU A 374 50.02 -51.75 -34.37
N SER A 375 49.83 -51.39 -35.64
CA SER A 375 48.78 -50.49 -36.11
C SER A 375 47.45 -51.19 -36.44
N ALA A 376 47.37 -52.51 -36.25
CA ALA A 376 46.15 -53.26 -36.54
C ALA A 376 45.03 -52.91 -35.52
N GLU A 377 43.82 -52.72 -36.04
CA GLU A 377 42.62 -52.48 -35.23
C GLU A 377 42.35 -53.65 -34.27
N PHE A 378 42.25 -53.36 -32.97
CA PHE A 378 42.03 -54.36 -31.94
C PHE A 378 41.06 -53.85 -30.85
N PRO A 379 40.16 -54.69 -30.31
CA PRO A 379 39.24 -54.22 -29.27
C PRO A 379 40.00 -53.91 -27.96
N PRO A 380 39.69 -52.78 -27.29
CA PRO A 380 40.41 -52.37 -26.09
C PRO A 380 40.21 -53.35 -24.93
N MET A 381 41.19 -53.42 -24.03
CA MET A 381 41.22 -54.25 -22.81
C MET A 381 41.20 -55.78 -23.02
N MET A 382 41.06 -56.27 -24.26
CA MET A 382 40.95 -57.70 -24.54
C MET A 382 42.21 -58.49 -24.20
N ILE A 383 43.41 -57.98 -24.55
CA ILE A 383 44.65 -58.67 -24.18
C ILE A 383 44.93 -58.50 -22.67
N GLN A 384 44.59 -57.32 -22.10
CA GLN A 384 44.76 -57.10 -20.66
C GLN A 384 43.97 -58.12 -19.84
N GLY A 385 42.69 -58.34 -20.16
CA GLY A 385 41.85 -59.32 -19.45
C GLY A 385 42.36 -60.76 -19.57
N LEU A 386 42.85 -61.17 -20.74
CA LEU A 386 43.44 -62.50 -20.93
C LEU A 386 44.74 -62.69 -20.15
N VAL A 387 45.63 -61.69 -20.17
CA VAL A 387 46.90 -61.70 -19.43
C VAL A 387 46.67 -61.68 -17.93
N GLU A 388 45.72 -60.87 -17.45
CA GLU A 388 45.34 -60.79 -16.05
C GLU A 388 44.76 -62.12 -15.55
N ASN A 389 43.91 -62.78 -16.34
CA ASN A 389 43.36 -64.10 -16.04
C ASN A 389 44.48 -65.16 -15.95
N ALA A 390 45.35 -65.23 -16.96
CA ALA A 390 46.46 -66.17 -17.01
C ALA A 390 47.43 -66.02 -15.82
N ILE A 391 47.72 -64.79 -15.40
CA ILE A 391 48.56 -64.52 -14.23
C ILE A 391 47.82 -64.91 -12.94
N LYS A 392 46.65 -64.34 -12.66
CA LYS A 392 45.97 -64.49 -11.36
C LYS A 392 45.43 -65.89 -11.09
N HIS A 393 44.93 -66.57 -12.12
CA HIS A 393 44.29 -67.88 -11.98
C HIS A 393 45.20 -69.02 -12.44
N GLY A 394 46.05 -68.80 -13.45
CA GLY A 394 46.99 -69.81 -13.95
C GLY A 394 48.30 -69.87 -13.16
N LEU A 395 49.03 -68.75 -13.10
CA LEU A 395 50.46 -68.73 -12.71
C LEU A 395 50.74 -68.34 -11.25
N GLU A 396 49.98 -67.42 -10.66
CA GLU A 396 50.12 -67.04 -9.24
C GLU A 396 49.90 -68.22 -8.27
N PRO A 397 48.87 -69.09 -8.44
CA PRO A 397 48.65 -70.23 -7.54
C PRO A 397 49.69 -71.35 -7.69
N LYS A 398 50.47 -71.35 -8.77
CA LYS A 398 51.45 -72.39 -9.07
C LYS A 398 52.80 -72.08 -8.41
N ALA A 399 53.18 -72.87 -7.40
CA ALA A 399 54.40 -72.65 -6.62
C ALA A 399 55.67 -72.61 -7.49
N GLU A 400 55.78 -73.46 -8.50
CA GLU A 400 56.90 -73.48 -9.47
C GLU A 400 56.89 -72.29 -10.44
N GLY A 401 55.75 -71.58 -10.55
CA GLY A 401 55.54 -70.56 -11.57
C GLY A 401 55.37 -71.14 -12.97
N GLY A 402 55.78 -70.38 -13.98
CA GLY A 402 55.66 -70.79 -15.38
C GLY A 402 55.96 -69.68 -16.36
N SER A 403 55.48 -69.87 -17.59
CA SER A 403 55.66 -68.97 -18.71
C SER A 403 54.33 -68.41 -19.21
N LEU A 404 54.38 -67.19 -19.75
CA LEU A 404 53.30 -66.51 -20.44
C LEU A 404 53.83 -66.00 -21.79
N LYS A 405 53.18 -66.41 -22.88
CA LYS A 405 53.50 -65.99 -24.25
C LYS A 405 52.33 -65.20 -24.83
N VAL A 406 52.61 -63.98 -25.29
CA VAL A 406 51.69 -63.17 -26.09
C VAL A 406 52.21 -63.14 -27.52
N LYS A 407 51.46 -63.69 -28.46
CA LYS A 407 51.82 -63.75 -29.89
C LYS A 407 50.76 -63.06 -30.74
N ALA A 408 51.15 -62.36 -31.80
CA ALA A 408 50.23 -61.89 -32.82
C ALA A 408 50.73 -62.21 -34.24
N GLU A 409 49.84 -62.75 -35.08
CA GLU A 409 50.14 -63.15 -36.45
C GLU A 409 48.91 -63.00 -37.36
N ILE A 410 49.10 -63.07 -38.69
CA ILE A 410 47.99 -63.08 -39.64
C ILE A 410 47.72 -64.52 -40.08
N LEU A 411 46.55 -65.05 -39.74
CA LEU A 411 46.07 -66.37 -40.17
C LEU A 411 44.84 -66.19 -41.06
N HIS A 412 44.87 -66.75 -42.27
CA HIS A 412 43.75 -66.69 -43.23
C HIS A 412 43.23 -65.27 -43.51
N GLY A 413 44.13 -64.27 -43.54
CA GLY A 413 43.78 -62.87 -43.77
C GLY A 413 43.15 -62.16 -42.56
N LYS A 414 43.16 -62.77 -41.37
CA LYS A 414 42.68 -62.16 -40.12
C LYS A 414 43.82 -62.04 -39.11
N LEU A 415 43.78 -61.00 -38.28
CA LEU A 415 44.66 -60.89 -37.12
C LEU A 415 44.27 -61.96 -36.08
N ALA A 416 45.22 -62.81 -35.74
CA ALA A 416 45.12 -63.77 -34.64
C ALA A 416 46.05 -63.31 -33.51
N VAL A 417 45.50 -63.09 -32.33
CA VAL A 417 46.26 -62.78 -31.11
C VAL A 417 46.06 -63.93 -30.14
N THR A 418 47.16 -64.50 -29.68
CA THR A 418 47.20 -65.65 -28.77
C THR A 418 47.86 -65.23 -27.47
N VAL A 419 47.19 -65.49 -26.35
CA VAL A 419 47.78 -65.45 -25.01
C VAL A 419 47.78 -66.90 -24.52
N ALA A 420 48.96 -67.44 -24.20
CA ALA A 420 49.13 -68.81 -23.76
C ALA A 420 50.02 -68.85 -22.51
N ASP A 421 49.58 -69.56 -21.48
CA ASP A 421 50.33 -69.76 -20.25
C ASP A 421 50.54 -71.25 -19.92
N THR A 422 51.36 -71.51 -18.91
CA THR A 422 51.63 -72.85 -18.38
C THR A 422 51.16 -72.99 -16.92
N GLY A 423 50.04 -72.36 -16.60
CA GLY A 423 49.36 -72.39 -15.31
C GLY A 423 48.64 -73.70 -15.01
N LEU A 424 47.67 -73.64 -14.10
CA LEU A 424 46.93 -74.80 -13.60
C LEU A 424 45.58 -75.07 -14.32
N GLY A 425 45.17 -74.24 -15.28
CA GLY A 425 43.91 -74.41 -16.03
C GLY A 425 43.68 -73.35 -17.10
#